data_AF-R2NHM8-F1
#
_entry.id   AF-R2NHM8-F1
#
_cell.length_a   1.000
_cell.length_b   1.000
_cell.length_c   1.000
_cell.angle_alpha   90.00
_cell.angle_beta   90.00
_cell.angle_gamma   90.00
#
_symmetry.space_group_name_H-M   'P 1'
#
loop_
_entity.id
_entity.type
_entity.pdbx_description
1 polymer ?
#
loop_
_entity_poly.entity_id
_entity_poly.type
_entity_poly.pdbx_seq_one_letter_code
_entity_poly.pdbx_strand_id
1 'polypeptide(L)' 'MYRIYHDKIAAIVADEDRKLFCYTSIEKAKQVAKSIESKTSYRTALNQREEFLLEVGYKKEKFIR' A
#
# COMPACT_ATOMS: atom_id res chain seq x y z
N MET A 1 10.13 -2.33 -6.19
CA MET A 1 10.17 -2.46 -4.72
C MET A 1 8.79 -2.17 -4.14
N TYR A 2 8.30 -2.97 -3.18
CA TYR A 2 6.99 -2.71 -2.55
C TYR A 2 7.10 -1.87 -1.28
N ARG A 3 6.12 -1.00 -1.06
CA ARG A 3 6.00 -0.16 0.13
C ARG A 3 4.61 -0.27 0.72
N ILE A 4 4.54 -0.60 1.99
CA ILE A 4 3.28 -0.82 2.70
C ILE A 4 3.08 0.32 3.66
N TYR A 5 2.04 1.13 3.43
CA TYR A 5 1.58 2.11 4.39
C TYR A 5 0.41 1.51 5.15
N HIS A 6 0.38 1.59 6.47
CA HIS A 6 -0.73 1.01 7.22
C HIS A 6 -1.13 1.81 8.44
N ASP A 7 -2.38 1.69 8.84
CA ASP A 7 -2.87 2.09 10.15
C ASP A 7 -3.10 0.83 11.01
N LYS A 8 -4.05 0.90 11.96
CA LYS A 8 -4.41 -0.24 12.83
C LYS A 8 -5.33 -1.27 12.16
N ILE A 9 -6.03 -0.91 11.08
CA ILE A 9 -7.12 -1.67 10.46
C ILE A 9 -6.80 -1.96 8.98
N ALA A 10 -6.38 -0.94 8.25
CA ALA A 10 -6.18 -0.95 6.82
C ALA A 10 -4.70 -0.75 6.42
N ALA A 11 -4.43 -1.00 5.15
CA ALA A 11 -3.13 -0.82 4.54
C ALA A 11 -3.25 -0.46 3.06
N ILE A 12 -2.28 0.32 2.58
CA ILE A 12 -2.01 0.58 1.18
C ILE A 12 -0.72 -0.13 0.82
N VAL A 13 -0.79 -1.04 -0.16
CA VAL A 13 0.39 -1.66 -0.75
C VAL A 13 0.70 -0.92 -2.04
N ALA A 14 1.85 -0.27 -2.10
CA ALA A 14 2.34 0.46 -3.26
C ALA A 14 3.47 -0.30 -3.94
N ASP A 15 3.37 -0.46 -5.24
CA ASP A 15 4.43 -0.91 -6.14
C ASP A 15 5.15 0.33 -6.67
N GLU A 16 6.37 0.56 -6.18
CA GLU A 16 7.16 1.74 -6.56
C GLU A 16 7.67 1.66 -8.01
N ASP A 17 7.84 0.45 -8.56
CA ASP A 17 8.37 0.26 -9.92
C ASP A 17 7.28 0.52 -10.96
N ARG A 18 6.07 -0.03 -10.71
CA ARG A 18 4.94 0.08 -11.64
C ARG A 18 4.11 1.34 -11.42
N LYS A 19 4.36 2.09 -10.33
CA LYS A 19 3.52 3.21 -9.88
C LYS A 19 2.07 2.78 -9.72
N LEU A 20 1.86 1.68 -9.01
CA LEU A 20 0.54 1.12 -8.72
C LEU A 20 0.34 1.04 -7.21
N PHE A 21 -0.90 1.14 -6.74
CA PHE A 21 -1.21 0.85 -5.36
C PHE A 21 -2.57 0.17 -5.20
N CYS A 22 -2.71 -0.64 -4.16
CA CYS A 22 -3.99 -1.21 -3.77
C CYS A 22 -4.31 -0.95 -2.30
N TYR A 23 -5.61 -0.85 -1.99
CA TYR A 23 -6.11 -0.74 -0.63
C TYR A 23 -6.52 -2.12 -0.13
N THR A 24 -6.09 -2.50 1.06
CA THR A 24 -6.32 -3.82 1.66
C THR A 24 -6.33 -3.75 3.18
N SER A 25 -6.57 -4.88 3.86
CA SER A 25 -6.43 -4.96 5.31
C SER A 25 -4.95 -5.11 5.72
N ILE A 26 -4.60 -4.67 6.93
CA ILE A 26 -3.23 -4.86 7.45
C ILE A 26 -2.83 -6.34 7.51
N GLU A 27 -3.78 -7.25 7.74
CA GLU A 27 -3.53 -8.69 7.76
C GLU A 27 -3.10 -9.20 6.38
N LYS A 28 -3.84 -8.84 5.32
CA LYS A 28 -3.46 -9.18 3.93
C LYS A 28 -2.13 -8.53 3.55
N ALA A 29 -1.92 -7.26 3.90
CA ALA A 29 -0.67 -6.58 3.62
C ALA A 29 0.53 -7.25 4.30
N LYS A 30 0.37 -7.72 5.55
CA LYS A 30 1.41 -8.49 6.26
C LYS A 30 1.68 -9.85 5.62
N GLN A 31 0.67 -10.54 5.10
CA GLN A 31 0.87 -11.78 4.35
C GLN A 31 1.69 -11.53 3.09
N VAL A 32 1.35 -10.48 2.33
CA VAL A 32 2.11 -10.04 1.16
C VAL A 32 3.55 -9.69 1.58
N ALA A 33 3.74 -8.91 2.64
CA ALA A 33 5.06 -8.50 3.15
C ALA A 33 5.98 -9.67 3.51
N LYS A 34 5.43 -10.85 3.88
CA LYS A 34 6.23 -12.05 4.16
C LYS A 34 6.77 -12.71 2.90
N SER A 35 6.06 -12.57 1.78
CA SER A 35 6.39 -13.22 0.51
C SER A 35 7.24 -12.35 -0.41
N ILE A 36 7.40 -11.06 -0.10
CA ILE A 36 8.12 -10.10 -0.93
C ILE A 36 8.94 -9.12 -0.08
N GLU A 37 10.09 -8.70 -0.60
CA GLU A 37 10.86 -7.64 0.04
C GLU A 37 10.05 -6.32 0.01
N SER A 38 9.68 -5.83 1.19
CA SER A 38 8.82 -4.66 1.34
C SER A 38 9.25 -3.77 2.49
N LYS A 39 9.06 -2.46 2.34
CA LYS A 39 9.22 -1.48 3.43
C LYS A 39 7.87 -1.14 4.02
N THR A 40 7.72 -1.40 5.31
CA THR A 40 6.48 -1.13 6.06
C THR A 40 6.57 0.21 6.80
N SER A 41 5.52 1.01 6.77
CA SER A 41 5.46 2.33 7.41
C SER A 41 4.08 2.56 8.03
N TYR A 42 4.06 2.82 9.33
CA TYR A 42 2.83 3.20 10.02
C TYR A 42 2.42 4.64 9.68
N ARG A 43 1.14 4.86 9.41
CA ARG A 43 0.52 6.16 9.09
C ARG A 43 -0.85 6.25 9.75
N THR A 44 -1.14 7.39 10.38
CA THR A 44 -2.43 7.62 11.05
C THR A 44 -3.56 7.96 10.06
N ALA A 45 -3.23 8.54 8.92
CA ALA A 45 -4.18 8.95 7.89
C ALA A 45 -3.83 8.30 6.55
N LEU A 46 -4.44 7.15 6.25
CA LEU A 46 -4.23 6.46 4.97
C LEU A 46 -4.87 7.18 3.79
N ASN A 47 -5.97 7.89 4.01
CA ASN A 47 -6.64 8.70 2.99
C ASN A 47 -5.69 9.78 2.42
N GLN A 48 -4.98 10.51 3.28
CA GLN A 48 -3.99 11.50 2.83
C GLN A 48 -2.87 10.84 2.02
N ARG A 49 -2.52 9.59 2.35
CA ARG A 49 -1.50 8.86 1.61
C ARG A 49 -2.01 8.39 0.25
N GLU A 50 -3.25 7.96 0.16
CA GLU A 50 -3.92 7.64 -1.10
C GLU A 50 -3.97 8.88 -2.02
N GLU A 51 -4.41 10.02 -1.49
CA GLU A 51 -4.44 11.29 -2.24
C GLU A 51 -3.05 11.66 -2.76
N PHE A 52 -2.03 11.58 -1.91
CA PHE A 52 -0.64 11.82 -2.33
C PHE A 52 -0.17 10.85 -3.42
N LEU A 53 -0.48 9.56 -3.30
CA LEU A 53 -0.08 8.54 -4.29
C LEU A 53 -0.71 8.84 -5.66
N LEU A 54 -1.98 9.24 -5.68
CA LEU A 54 -2.67 9.67 -6.89
C LEU A 54 -2.04 10.94 -7.49
N GLU A 55 -1.73 11.94 -6.66
CA GLU A 55 -1.09 13.19 -7.09
C GLU A 55 0.27 12.95 -7.74
N VAL A 56 1.09 12.05 -7.18
CA VAL A 56 2.41 11.71 -7.74
C VAL A 56 2.35 10.67 -8.87
N GLY A 57 1.16 10.38 -9.38
CA GLY A 57 0.94 9.60 -10.61
C GLY A 57 0.80 8.09 -10.43
N TYR A 58 0.57 7.60 -9.22
CA TYR A 58 0.27 6.18 -9.02
C TYR A 58 -1.17 5.89 -9.44
N LYS A 59 -1.39 4.71 -10.02
CA LYS A 59 -2.73 4.23 -10.35
C LYS A 59 -3.25 3.29 -9.28
N LYS A 60 -4.50 3.50 -8.88
CA LYS A 60 -5.20 2.59 -8.00
C LYS A 60 -5.56 1.32 -8.76
N GLU A 61 -5.11 0.18 -8.27
CA GLU A 61 -5.39 -1.12 -8.86
C GLU A 61 -6.06 -2.01 -7.82
N LYS A 62 -7.04 -2.81 -8.27
CA LYS A 62 -7.64 -3.85 -7.43
C LYS A 62 -6.75 -5.08 -7.43
N PHE A 63 -5.56 -4.99 -6.83
CA PHE A 63 -4.78 -6.18 -6.56
C PHE A 63 -5.35 -6.90 -5.33
N ILE A 64 -5.97 -8.04 -5.61
CA ILE A 64 -6.13 -9.30 -4.85
C ILE A 64 -7.53 -9.85 -5.17
N ARG A 65 -7.57 -10.77 -6.14
CA ARG A 65 -8.62 -11.79 -6.28
C ARG A 65 -8.29 -12.94 -5.35
#